data_AF-A0A380WGS0-F1
#
_entry.id   AF-A0A380WGS0-F1
#
_cell.length_a   1.000
_cell.length_b   1.000
_cell.length_c   1.000
_cell.angle_alpha   90.00
_cell.angle_beta   90.00
_cell.angle_gamma   90.00
#
_symmetry.space_group_name_H-M   'P 1'
#
loop_
_entity.id
_entity.type
_entity.pdbx_description
1 polymer ?
#
loop_
_entity_poly.entity_id
_entity_poly.type
_entity_poly.pdbx_seq_one_letter_code
_entity_poly.pdbx_strand_id
1 'polypeptide(L)'
;MQAHVNAWHGAYPIDLDALSRSDLPPHLAYSKKGWQNNGVSTYPHSGCGDENYTEAVPKDNLPPMTRNTLFAPFEIIDGDRSRGLVLLCDHARRDLPQEYGDLGLPPEEFERHIAYDIGAEQVTRKLSAIIGAPAVLANFSRLLIDPNRGEDDPTLIRQLYDGSVIPGNYPMSWEERERRLDTFYRPYHDAVGAMIASVHKQTGTAPFILSVHSFTPVMQGRARPWHAGVLWDMDHRAAWPLIEMLAEDTGIVVGDNEPYDGALRGDTMFRHAIVNGFAHALIEIRQDLIGDEAGTSAWANRLAPIVDAINRRADIHEVRQFGSRTGPL
;
A
#
# COMPACT_ATOMS: atom_id res chain seq x y z
N MET A 1 34.07 24.45 40.45
CA MET A 1 32.72 23.93 40.19
C MET A 1 32.34 24.33 38.79
N GLN A 2 32.65 23.49 37.79
CA GLN A 2 32.22 23.66 36.40
C GLN A 2 32.33 22.31 35.70
N ALA A 3 31.24 21.96 35.02
CA ALA A 3 30.97 20.64 34.44
C ALA A 3 31.68 20.47 33.10
N HIS A 4 32.21 19.28 32.87
CA HIS A 4 32.66 18.81 31.55
C HIS A 4 31.60 17.86 30.97
N VAL A 5 31.19 18.15 29.75
CA VAL A 5 30.32 17.35 28.89
C VAL A 5 31.24 16.46 28.05
N ASN A 6 31.08 15.13 28.10
CA ASN A 6 31.80 14.20 27.24
C ASN A 6 30.85 13.57 26.21
N ALA A 7 31.10 13.89 24.94
CA ALA A 7 30.54 13.22 23.78
C ALA A 7 31.32 11.92 23.53
N TRP A 8 30.61 10.81 23.28
CA TRP A 8 31.18 9.54 22.85
C TRP A 8 31.03 9.41 21.33
N HIS A 9 32.17 9.32 20.64
CA HIS A 9 32.30 8.87 19.25
C HIS A 9 32.96 7.48 19.27
N GLY A 10 32.38 6.52 18.55
CA GLY A 10 32.98 5.21 18.32
C GLY A 10 32.73 4.78 16.88
N ALA A 11 33.66 5.15 15.98
CA ALA A 11 33.71 4.68 14.61
C ALA A 11 34.82 3.62 14.49
N TYR A 12 34.50 2.47 13.90
CA TYR A 12 35.47 1.45 13.49
C TYR A 12 36.07 1.83 12.11
N PRO A 13 37.39 1.72 11.90
CA PRO A 13 38.00 2.02 10.60
C PRO A 13 37.90 0.81 9.65
N ILE A 14 37.50 1.07 8.40
CA ILE A 14 37.63 0.14 7.28
C ILE A 14 39.00 0.37 6.63
N ASP A 15 39.77 -0.71 6.55
CA ASP A 15 41.06 -0.78 5.86
C ASP A 15 40.81 -0.84 4.34
N LEU A 16 41.33 0.15 3.61
CA LEU A 16 41.22 0.29 2.17
C LEU A 16 42.62 0.18 1.57
N ASP A 17 43.14 -1.05 1.42
CA ASP A 17 44.20 -1.37 0.46
C ASP A 17 44.48 -2.88 0.40
N ALA A 18 43.71 -3.58 -0.43
CA ALA A 18 44.18 -4.75 -1.17
C ALA A 18 43.04 -5.27 -2.06
N LEU A 19 43.07 -4.94 -3.35
CA LEU A 19 42.85 -5.88 -4.45
C LEU A 19 43.07 -5.16 -5.79
N SER A 20 43.68 -5.90 -6.69
CA SER A 20 44.49 -5.47 -7.82
C SER A 20 43.72 -4.89 -9.01
N ARG A 21 44.38 -3.96 -9.69
CA ARG A 21 44.02 -3.40 -11.01
C ARG A 21 44.03 -4.46 -12.11
N SER A 22 42.94 -4.57 -12.87
CA SER A 22 42.95 -4.69 -14.33
C SER A 22 41.52 -4.62 -14.90
N ASP A 23 41.35 -3.77 -15.91
CA ASP A 23 40.27 -3.76 -16.93
C ASP A 23 38.99 -2.94 -16.70
N LEU A 24 39.07 -1.61 -16.87
CA LEU A 24 37.95 -0.78 -17.35
C LEU A 24 38.45 0.37 -18.27
N PRO A 25 37.86 0.58 -19.47
CA PRO A 25 38.11 1.77 -20.28
C PRO A 25 37.12 2.92 -20.00
N PRO A 26 37.45 4.18 -20.35
CA PRO A 26 36.83 5.39 -19.80
C PRO A 26 35.87 6.09 -20.77
N HIS A 27 34.81 6.74 -20.28
CA HIS A 27 34.52 8.13 -20.65
C HIS A 27 33.40 8.80 -19.82
N LEU A 28 33.52 10.13 -19.75
CA LEU A 28 32.54 11.16 -19.35
C LEU A 28 32.52 11.60 -17.88
N ALA A 29 33.52 12.42 -17.57
CA ALA A 29 33.39 13.55 -16.66
C ALA A 29 32.50 14.65 -17.26
N TYR A 30 31.74 15.36 -16.41
CA TYR A 30 31.34 16.79 -16.41
C TYR A 30 30.26 16.92 -15.31
N SER A 31 30.02 18.00 -14.57
CA SER A 31 30.72 19.23 -14.22
C SER A 31 29.83 19.88 -13.15
N LYS A 32 30.42 20.31 -12.03
CA LYS A 32 29.74 21.16 -11.04
C LYS A 32 29.63 22.58 -11.61
N LYS A 33 28.44 23.15 -11.61
CA LYS A 33 28.22 24.61 -11.66
C LYS A 33 27.22 25.02 -10.59
N GLY A 34 27.66 25.96 -9.75
CA GLY A 34 26.89 26.56 -8.67
C GLY A 34 25.82 27.52 -9.18
N TRP A 35 24.81 27.72 -8.35
CA TRP A 35 23.79 28.75 -8.51
C TRP A 35 24.19 30.03 -7.78
N GLN A 36 24.03 31.14 -8.49
CA GLN A 36 24.12 32.49 -7.96
C GLN A 36 22.71 33.00 -7.65
N ASN A 37 22.55 33.57 -6.45
CA ASN A 37 21.40 34.34 -6.00
C ASN A 37 21.28 35.66 -6.79
N ASN A 38 20.07 35.99 -7.24
CA ASN A 38 19.67 37.35 -7.56
C ASN A 38 18.37 37.66 -6.81
N GLY A 39 18.41 38.73 -6.01
CA GLY A 39 17.35 39.10 -5.10
C GLY A 39 16.35 40.14 -5.61
N VAL A 40 15.47 40.47 -4.66
CA VAL A 40 14.74 41.73 -4.42
C VAL A 40 13.59 42.09 -5.37
N SER A 41 12.37 42.13 -4.82
CA SER A 41 11.50 43.31 -4.92
C SER A 41 10.45 43.32 -3.81
N THR A 42 10.46 44.40 -3.03
CA THR A 42 9.46 44.85 -2.06
C THR A 42 8.65 45.98 -2.68
N TYR A 43 7.39 46.17 -2.30
CA TYR A 43 6.71 47.49 -2.17
C TYR A 43 5.29 47.34 -1.54
N PRO A 44 4.68 48.43 -0.99
CA PRO A 44 3.88 48.43 0.24
C PRO A 44 2.50 49.13 0.06
N HIS A 45 1.86 49.49 1.20
CA HIS A 45 0.67 50.36 1.39
C HIS A 45 -0.69 49.70 1.10
N SER A 46 -1.80 49.93 1.81
CA SER A 46 -2.28 50.89 2.84
C SER A 46 -3.68 50.34 3.25
N GLY A 47 -4.16 50.34 4.50
CA GLY A 47 -4.66 51.52 5.23
C GLY A 47 -6.18 51.76 5.02
N CYS A 48 -6.93 51.67 6.12
CA CYS A 48 -8.29 52.20 6.41
C CYS A 48 -9.56 51.37 6.12
N GLY A 49 -10.40 51.23 7.17
CA GLY A 49 -11.85 51.11 7.04
C GLY A 49 -12.56 50.31 8.13
N ASP A 50 -12.63 50.81 9.37
CA ASP A 50 -13.61 50.37 10.37
C ASP A 50 -14.94 51.09 10.09
N GLU A 51 -15.98 50.40 9.60
CA GLU A 51 -17.36 50.87 9.68
C GLU A 51 -18.34 49.71 9.93
N ASN A 52 -19.10 49.86 11.02
CA ASN A 52 -20.21 49.00 11.41
C ASN A 52 -21.37 49.11 10.41
N TYR A 53 -21.83 47.98 9.88
CA TYR A 53 -23.19 47.84 9.36
C TYR A 53 -23.87 46.61 9.98
N THR A 54 -24.79 46.88 10.91
CA THR A 54 -25.85 45.97 11.30
C THR A 54 -26.93 45.98 10.21
N GLU A 55 -26.96 44.97 9.36
CA GLU A 55 -28.15 44.64 8.56
C GLU A 55 -28.48 43.15 8.73
N ALA A 56 -29.74 42.90 9.11
CA ALA A 56 -30.28 41.57 9.30
C ALA A 56 -30.48 40.88 7.94
N VAL A 57 -29.85 39.72 7.75
CA VAL A 57 -29.98 38.89 6.55
C VAL A 57 -31.34 38.15 6.57
N PRO A 58 -32.15 38.20 5.49
CA PRO A 58 -33.39 37.42 5.37
C PRO A 58 -33.12 35.91 5.42
N LYS A 59 -33.97 35.16 6.12
CA LYS A 59 -33.77 33.74 6.45
C LYS A 59 -33.86 32.72 5.30
N ASP A 60 -33.97 33.14 4.05
CA ASP A 60 -34.17 32.22 2.91
C ASP A 60 -33.18 32.52 1.77
N ASN A 61 -31.90 32.23 1.99
CA ASN A 61 -30.89 32.00 0.94
C ASN A 61 -29.59 31.43 1.56
N LEU A 62 -29.70 30.30 2.26
CA LEU A 62 -28.52 29.48 2.53
C LEU A 62 -28.17 28.75 1.23
N PRO A 63 -26.95 28.92 0.66
CA PRO A 63 -26.50 28.01 -0.39
C PRO A 63 -26.64 26.58 0.13
N PRO A 64 -26.98 25.59 -0.72
CA PRO A 64 -27.09 24.22 -0.26
C PRO A 64 -25.77 23.89 0.44
N MET A 65 -25.84 23.60 1.74
CA MET A 65 -24.71 23.01 2.44
C MET A 65 -24.45 21.70 1.70
N THR A 66 -23.51 21.74 0.76
CA THR A 66 -22.90 20.55 0.20
C THR A 66 -22.44 19.79 1.43
N ARG A 67 -23.14 18.68 1.73
CA ARG A 67 -22.64 17.70 2.67
C ARG A 67 -21.29 17.31 2.10
N ASN A 68 -20.25 17.90 2.67
CA ASN A 68 -18.88 17.47 2.44
C ASN A 68 -18.87 16.06 3.03
N THR A 69 -19.09 15.06 2.19
CA THR A 69 -18.93 13.67 2.59
C THR A 69 -17.47 13.54 2.97
N LEU A 70 -17.19 13.51 4.28
CA LEU A 70 -15.86 13.27 4.81
C LEU A 70 -15.34 11.98 4.15
N PHE A 71 -14.26 12.11 3.39
CA PHE A 71 -13.62 10.99 2.73
C PHE A 71 -13.10 10.03 3.81
N ALA A 72 -13.59 8.79 3.83
CA ALA A 72 -13.11 7.77 4.77
C ALA A 72 -11.93 7.03 4.13
N PRO A 73 -10.74 7.00 4.76
CA PRO A 73 -9.53 6.40 4.15
C PRO A 73 -9.58 4.88 4.05
N PHE A 74 -10.51 4.23 4.74
CA PHE A 74 -10.67 2.79 4.72
C PHE A 74 -12.14 2.40 4.90
N GLU A 75 -12.45 1.15 4.53
CA GLU A 75 -13.69 0.49 4.85
C GLU A 75 -13.41 -0.80 5.65
N ILE A 76 -14.24 -1.05 6.64
CA ILE A 76 -14.26 -2.31 7.38
C ILE A 76 -15.48 -3.11 6.92
N ILE A 77 -15.23 -4.34 6.47
CA ILE A 77 -16.27 -5.33 6.26
C ILE A 77 -16.32 -6.19 7.51
N ASP A 78 -17.46 -6.14 8.19
CA ASP A 78 -17.69 -7.00 9.35
C ASP A 78 -17.72 -8.48 8.95
N GLY A 79 -17.24 -9.33 9.85
CA GLY A 79 -17.24 -10.77 9.71
C GLY A 79 -17.04 -11.44 11.06
N ASP A 80 -17.11 -12.78 11.06
CA ASP A 80 -16.91 -13.57 12.25
C ASP A 80 -15.42 -13.60 12.62
N ARG A 81 -15.05 -12.79 13.61
CA ARG A 81 -13.68 -12.72 14.15
C ARG A 81 -13.21 -14.05 14.75
N SER A 82 -14.12 -14.96 15.12
CA SER A 82 -13.74 -16.29 15.63
C SER A 82 -13.18 -17.21 14.55
N ARG A 83 -13.29 -16.84 13.27
CA ARG A 83 -12.63 -17.54 12.16
C ARG A 83 -11.10 -17.51 12.24
N GLY A 84 -10.51 -16.56 12.98
CA GLY A 84 -9.05 -16.43 13.06
C GLY A 84 -8.40 -15.92 11.76
N LEU A 85 -9.19 -15.37 10.84
CA LEU A 85 -8.76 -14.91 9.51
C LEU A 85 -9.09 -13.43 9.32
N VAL A 86 -8.19 -12.69 8.68
CA VAL A 86 -8.40 -11.31 8.22
C VAL A 86 -8.05 -11.21 6.74
N LEU A 87 -8.96 -10.64 5.95
CA LEU A 87 -8.71 -10.31 4.54
C LEU A 87 -8.32 -8.85 4.40
N LEU A 88 -7.34 -8.54 3.55
CA LEU A 88 -6.89 -7.18 3.27
C LEU A 88 -6.96 -6.89 1.77
N CYS A 89 -7.22 -5.63 1.41
CA CYS A 89 -7.08 -5.17 0.03
C CYS A 89 -6.55 -3.73 0.05
N ASP A 90 -5.22 -3.61 -0.03
CA ASP A 90 -4.49 -2.34 0.06
C ASP A 90 -4.79 -1.41 -1.13
N HIS A 91 -5.18 -1.99 -2.27
CA HIS A 91 -5.36 -1.25 -3.51
C HIS A 91 -6.77 -1.41 -4.08
N ALA A 92 -7.77 -1.50 -3.19
CA ALA A 92 -9.16 -1.76 -3.56
C ALA A 92 -9.78 -0.67 -4.45
N ARG A 93 -9.47 0.60 -4.17
CA ARG A 93 -10.17 1.76 -4.74
C ARG A 93 -9.24 2.68 -5.50
N ARG A 94 -9.82 3.45 -6.43
CA ARG A 94 -9.16 4.50 -7.21
C ARG A 94 -9.60 5.91 -6.83
N ASP A 95 -10.44 6.02 -5.81
CA ASP A 95 -11.04 7.29 -5.41
C ASP A 95 -9.97 8.24 -4.84
N LEU A 96 -10.20 9.54 -5.02
CA LEU A 96 -9.41 10.60 -4.42
C LEU A 96 -10.31 11.50 -3.58
N PRO A 97 -9.82 12.03 -2.45
CA PRO A 97 -10.51 13.09 -1.72
C PRO A 97 -10.65 14.33 -2.60
N GLN A 98 -11.75 15.08 -2.43
CA GLN A 98 -12.11 16.21 -3.30
C GLN A 98 -10.98 17.25 -3.42
N GLU A 99 -10.24 17.49 -2.34
CA GLU A 99 -9.15 18.47 -2.32
C GLU A 99 -7.95 18.10 -3.21
N TYR A 100 -7.84 16.84 -3.64
CA TYR A 100 -6.79 16.37 -4.55
C TYR A 100 -7.17 16.42 -6.02
N GLY A 101 -8.45 16.65 -6.33
CA GLY A 101 -8.96 16.63 -7.70
C GLY A 101 -8.58 15.34 -8.41
N ASP A 102 -7.91 15.48 -9.56
CA ASP A 102 -7.45 14.39 -10.43
C ASP A 102 -5.93 14.20 -10.37
N LEU A 103 -5.23 14.80 -9.39
CA LEU A 103 -3.75 14.86 -9.34
C LEU A 103 -3.12 15.39 -10.64
N GLY A 104 -3.86 16.13 -11.46
CA GLY A 104 -3.41 16.60 -12.78
C GLY A 104 -3.29 15.48 -13.83
N LEU A 105 -3.92 14.33 -13.61
CA LEU A 105 -3.97 13.21 -14.55
C LEU A 105 -5.28 13.24 -15.34
N PRO A 106 -5.26 12.78 -16.61
CA PRO A 106 -6.50 12.63 -17.36
C PRO A 106 -7.30 11.41 -16.85
N PRO A 107 -8.63 11.38 -17.01
CA PRO A 107 -9.50 10.37 -16.41
C PRO A 107 -9.13 8.91 -16.73
N GLU A 108 -8.60 8.65 -17.92
CA GLU A 108 -8.17 7.32 -18.36
C GLU A 108 -7.08 6.69 -17.48
N GLU A 109 -6.26 7.51 -16.81
CA GLU A 109 -5.23 7.00 -15.90
C GLU A 109 -5.82 6.37 -14.64
N PHE A 110 -7.00 6.82 -14.22
CA PHE A 110 -7.72 6.24 -13.09
C PHE A 110 -8.39 4.91 -13.45
N GLU A 111 -8.58 4.60 -14.73
CA GLU A 111 -9.09 3.30 -15.18
C GLU A 111 -7.96 2.27 -15.38
N ARG A 112 -6.70 2.65 -15.19
CA ARG A 112 -5.54 1.77 -15.32
C ARG A 112 -5.11 1.19 -13.97
N HIS A 113 -4.35 0.11 -14.05
CA HIS A 113 -3.74 -0.60 -12.91
C HIS A 113 -2.80 0.28 -12.05
N ILE A 114 -2.39 1.46 -12.53
CA ILE A 114 -1.56 2.38 -11.74
C ILE A 114 -2.35 3.04 -10.60
N ALA A 115 -3.68 3.14 -10.74
CA ALA A 115 -4.54 3.81 -9.77
C ALA A 115 -5.04 2.88 -8.67
N TYR A 116 -5.24 1.60 -8.99
CA TYR A 116 -5.84 0.60 -8.11
C TYR A 116 -5.68 -0.80 -8.72
N ASP A 117 -6.02 -1.82 -7.94
CA ASP A 117 -6.12 -3.20 -8.43
C ASP A 117 -7.50 -3.50 -8.98
N ILE A 118 -7.56 -3.64 -10.30
CA ILE A 118 -8.79 -3.90 -11.03
C ILE A 118 -9.37 -5.25 -10.60
N GLY A 119 -10.54 -5.18 -9.94
CA GLY A 119 -11.30 -6.35 -9.51
C GLY A 119 -10.97 -6.85 -8.09
N ALA A 120 -9.85 -6.45 -7.49
CA ALA A 120 -9.42 -6.97 -6.19
C ALA A 120 -10.40 -6.62 -5.05
N GLU A 121 -10.99 -5.43 -5.07
CA GLU A 121 -12.08 -5.05 -4.15
C GLU A 121 -13.22 -6.08 -4.19
N GLN A 122 -13.71 -6.37 -5.40
CA GLN A 122 -14.88 -7.23 -5.58
C GLN A 122 -14.58 -8.68 -5.20
N VAL A 123 -13.38 -9.18 -5.53
CA VAL A 123 -12.93 -10.51 -5.08
C VAL A 123 -12.88 -10.55 -3.55
N THR A 124 -12.29 -9.55 -2.91
CA THR A 124 -12.17 -9.49 -1.44
C THR A 124 -13.53 -9.49 -0.76
N ARG A 125 -14.47 -8.66 -1.24
CA ARG A 125 -15.85 -8.59 -0.71
C ARG A 125 -16.57 -9.93 -0.83
N LYS A 126 -16.51 -10.56 -2.01
CA LYS A 126 -17.17 -11.85 -2.24
C LYS A 126 -16.53 -12.96 -1.41
N LEU A 127 -15.20 -13.00 -1.33
CA LEU A 127 -14.47 -13.97 -0.53
C LEU A 127 -14.79 -13.83 0.96
N SER A 128 -14.80 -12.59 1.47
CA SER A 128 -15.24 -12.25 2.83
C SER A 128 -16.65 -12.77 3.09
N ALA A 129 -17.60 -12.54 2.18
CA ALA A 129 -18.98 -13.00 2.32
C ALA A 129 -19.10 -14.54 2.30
N ILE A 130 -18.36 -15.23 1.44
CA ILE A 130 -18.41 -16.70 1.33
C ILE A 130 -17.84 -17.38 2.58
N ILE A 131 -16.69 -16.91 3.07
CA ILE A 131 -16.01 -17.50 4.24
C ILE A 131 -16.63 -16.97 5.55
N GLY A 132 -17.21 -15.77 5.53
CA GLY A 132 -17.66 -15.04 6.71
C GLY A 132 -16.53 -14.42 7.52
N ALA A 133 -15.39 -14.09 6.87
CA ALA A 133 -14.23 -13.48 7.53
C ALA A 133 -14.24 -11.95 7.41
N PRO A 134 -13.79 -11.20 8.43
CA PRO A 134 -13.69 -9.75 8.35
C PRO A 134 -12.66 -9.31 7.30
N ALA A 135 -12.86 -8.12 6.73
CA ALA A 135 -11.91 -7.52 5.80
C ALA A 135 -11.67 -6.03 6.05
N VAL A 136 -10.49 -5.53 5.64
CA VAL A 136 -10.15 -4.11 5.63
C VAL A 136 -9.68 -3.71 4.24
N LEU A 137 -10.28 -2.66 3.67
CA LEU A 137 -10.01 -2.17 2.33
C LEU A 137 -9.55 -0.71 2.39
N ALA A 138 -8.52 -0.36 1.64
CA ALA A 138 -8.16 1.05 1.45
C ALA A 138 -9.16 1.71 0.50
N ASN A 139 -9.65 2.90 0.86
CA ASN A 139 -10.67 3.62 0.09
C ASN A 139 -10.11 4.69 -0.84
N PHE A 140 -8.79 4.78 -0.97
CA PHE A 140 -8.10 5.75 -1.82
C PHE A 140 -7.19 5.07 -2.84
N SER A 141 -6.97 5.78 -3.94
CA SER A 141 -6.00 5.37 -4.96
C SER A 141 -4.58 5.33 -4.39
N ARG A 142 -3.80 4.31 -4.79
CA ARG A 142 -2.35 4.28 -4.53
C ARG A 142 -1.58 5.44 -5.17
N LEU A 143 -2.16 6.14 -6.15
CA LEU A 143 -1.58 7.36 -6.72
C LEU A 143 -1.54 8.51 -5.72
N LEU A 144 -2.47 8.53 -4.74
CA LEU A 144 -2.45 9.48 -3.64
C LEU A 144 -1.25 9.20 -2.73
N ILE A 145 -1.22 7.99 -2.19
CA ILE A 145 -0.17 7.44 -1.36
C ILE A 145 -0.37 5.92 -1.37
N ASP A 146 0.68 5.13 -1.55
CA ASP A 146 0.57 3.67 -1.68
C ASP A 146 0.57 3.04 -0.27
N PRO A 147 -0.54 2.43 0.19
CA PRO A 147 -0.61 1.83 1.52
C PRO A 147 0.14 0.49 1.62
N ASN A 148 0.65 -0.07 0.51
CA ASN A 148 1.46 -1.27 0.53
C ASN A 148 2.96 -0.96 0.32
N ARG A 149 3.42 0.15 0.90
CA ARG A 149 4.82 0.61 0.87
C ARG A 149 5.24 1.11 2.25
N GLY A 150 6.48 0.87 2.64
CA GLY A 150 7.05 1.47 3.85
C GLY A 150 7.03 3.00 3.80
N GLU A 151 7.00 3.68 4.96
CA GLU A 151 7.01 5.15 4.98
C GLU A 151 8.30 5.74 4.38
N ASP A 152 9.41 5.01 4.45
CA ASP A 152 10.70 5.35 3.87
C ASP A 152 10.87 4.86 2.42
N ASP A 153 9.89 4.17 1.86
CA ASP A 153 9.95 3.65 0.50
C ASP A 153 9.88 4.81 -0.52
N PRO A 154 10.82 4.90 -1.49
CA PRO A 154 10.86 5.98 -2.46
C PRO A 154 9.67 5.99 -3.42
N THR A 155 8.89 4.90 -3.46
CA THR A 155 7.69 4.72 -4.28
C THR A 155 6.39 4.88 -3.49
N LEU A 156 6.45 5.24 -2.20
CA LEU A 156 5.28 5.55 -1.36
C LEU A 156 4.36 6.59 -2.00
N ILE A 157 4.93 7.63 -2.60
CA ILE A 157 4.19 8.62 -3.41
C ILE A 157 4.87 8.72 -4.77
N ARG A 158 4.36 7.97 -5.74
CA ARG A 158 4.95 7.92 -7.08
C ARG A 158 4.77 9.24 -7.83
N GLN A 159 5.83 9.70 -8.48
CA GLN A 159 5.80 10.86 -9.38
C GLN A 159 5.69 10.44 -10.85
N LEU A 160 6.11 9.21 -11.16
CA LEU A 160 6.05 8.58 -12.47
C LEU A 160 5.60 7.13 -12.28
N TYR A 161 4.57 6.72 -13.01
CA TYR A 161 4.09 5.34 -12.97
C TYR A 161 3.67 4.89 -14.37
N ASP A 162 4.35 3.84 -14.88
CA ASP A 162 4.03 3.18 -16.15
C ASP A 162 3.84 4.16 -17.32
N GLY A 163 4.78 5.10 -17.43
CA GLY A 163 4.81 6.13 -18.48
C GLY A 163 4.06 7.42 -18.14
N SER A 164 3.24 7.43 -17.09
CA SER A 164 2.43 8.58 -16.69
C SER A 164 3.13 9.42 -15.62
N VAL A 165 3.42 10.67 -15.93
CA VAL A 165 3.84 11.67 -14.92
C VAL A 165 2.61 12.07 -14.11
N ILE A 166 2.75 12.18 -12.79
CA ILE A 166 1.65 12.52 -11.87
C ILE A 166 1.89 13.94 -11.33
N PRO A 167 1.34 15.00 -11.97
CA PRO A 167 1.65 16.38 -11.61
C PRO A 167 1.34 16.72 -10.15
N GLY A 168 0.24 16.20 -9.59
CA GLY A 168 -0.17 16.40 -8.20
C GLY A 168 0.79 15.79 -7.18
N ASN A 169 1.80 15.03 -7.63
CA ASN A 169 2.84 14.45 -6.80
C ASN A 169 4.21 15.13 -7.01
N TYR A 170 4.30 16.17 -7.85
CA TYR A 170 5.56 16.87 -8.14
C TYR A 170 5.42 18.40 -8.20
N PRO A 171 6.27 19.17 -7.48
CA PRO A 171 7.21 18.71 -6.45
C PRO A 171 6.46 18.28 -5.17
N MET A 172 6.92 17.21 -4.53
CA MET A 172 6.36 16.75 -3.25
C MET A 172 7.02 17.52 -2.09
N SER A 173 6.24 18.29 -1.34
CA SER A 173 6.71 18.94 -0.11
C SER A 173 6.67 17.97 1.07
N TRP A 174 7.46 18.25 2.10
CA TRP A 174 7.46 17.44 3.33
C TRP A 174 6.10 17.52 4.04
N GLU A 175 5.52 18.71 4.10
CA GLU A 175 4.24 18.98 4.75
C GLU A 175 3.10 18.22 4.06
N GLU A 176 3.08 18.20 2.73
CA GLU A 176 2.06 17.49 1.96
C GLU A 176 2.22 15.97 2.07
N ARG A 177 3.46 15.47 2.05
CA ARG A 177 3.75 14.06 2.32
C ARG A 177 3.25 13.66 3.71
N GLU A 178 3.55 14.45 4.74
CA GLU A 178 3.14 14.16 6.11
C GLU A 178 1.62 14.25 6.27
N ARG A 179 0.97 15.21 5.61
CA ARG A 179 -0.48 15.29 5.58
C ARG A 179 -1.09 14.01 5.02
N ARG A 180 -0.60 13.48 3.89
CA ARG A 180 -1.10 12.22 3.32
C ARG A 180 -0.89 11.03 4.23
N LEU A 181 0.25 11.01 4.94
CA LEU A 181 0.52 10.00 5.95
C LEU A 181 -0.51 10.02 7.08
N ASP A 182 -0.73 11.19 7.67
CA ASP A 182 -1.62 11.37 8.82
C ASP A 182 -3.10 11.19 8.49
N THR A 183 -3.51 11.52 7.26
CA THR A 183 -4.93 11.55 6.89
C THR A 183 -5.41 10.29 6.17
N PHE A 184 -4.51 9.54 5.51
CA PHE A 184 -4.90 8.36 4.72
C PHE A 184 -4.13 7.10 5.12
N TYR A 185 -2.80 7.15 5.02
CA TYR A 185 -1.95 5.96 5.16
C TYR A 185 -1.96 5.39 6.59
N ARG A 186 -1.64 6.19 7.61
CA ARG A 186 -1.60 5.74 9.01
C ARG A 186 -2.99 5.33 9.50
N PRO A 187 -4.08 6.09 9.23
CA PRO A 187 -5.43 5.64 9.56
C PRO A 187 -5.83 4.29 8.94
N TYR A 188 -5.45 4.02 7.68
CA TYR A 188 -5.67 2.70 7.08
C TYR A 188 -4.93 1.60 7.86
N HIS A 189 -3.65 1.77 8.15
CA HIS A 189 -2.89 0.77 8.88
C HIS A 189 -3.30 0.61 10.34
N ASP A 190 -3.77 1.67 11.00
CA ASP A 190 -4.37 1.60 12.32
C ASP A 190 -5.64 0.74 12.30
N ALA A 191 -6.47 0.89 11.26
CA ALA A 191 -7.66 0.04 11.07
C ALA A 191 -7.29 -1.43 10.82
N VAL A 192 -6.26 -1.69 10.00
CA VAL A 192 -5.72 -3.05 9.77
C VAL A 192 -5.24 -3.65 11.09
N GLY A 193 -4.39 -2.93 11.83
CA GLY A 193 -3.86 -3.38 13.11
C GLY A 193 -4.95 -3.62 14.14
N ALA A 194 -5.95 -2.73 14.22
CA ALA A 194 -7.10 -2.89 15.12
C ALA A 194 -7.96 -4.11 14.77
N MET A 195 -8.19 -4.39 13.48
CA MET A 195 -8.93 -5.58 13.05
C MET A 195 -8.17 -6.86 13.45
N ILE A 196 -6.88 -6.94 13.12
CA ILE A 196 -6.02 -8.08 13.47
C ILE A 196 -5.99 -8.30 14.98
N ALA A 197 -5.79 -7.24 15.77
CA ALA A 197 -5.81 -7.31 17.22
C ALA A 197 -7.18 -7.79 17.75
N SER A 198 -8.29 -7.39 17.11
CA SER A 198 -9.62 -7.85 17.49
C SER A 198 -9.84 -9.35 17.24
N VAL A 199 -9.34 -9.87 16.11
CA VAL A 199 -9.37 -11.30 15.77
C VAL A 199 -8.49 -12.11 16.72
N HIS A 200 -7.27 -11.63 16.98
CA HIS A 200 -6.36 -12.24 17.94
C HIS A 200 -6.99 -12.33 19.34
N LYS A 201 -7.60 -11.23 19.81
CA LYS A 201 -8.29 -11.18 21.11
C LYS A 201 -9.47 -12.15 21.18
N GLN A 202 -10.24 -12.29 20.09
CA GLN A 202 -11.42 -13.14 20.05
C GLN A 202 -11.06 -14.64 20.06
N THR A 203 -9.98 -15.03 19.39
CA THR A 203 -9.57 -16.43 19.22
C THR A 203 -8.57 -16.90 20.27
N GLY A 204 -7.77 -16.00 20.82
CA GLY A 204 -6.64 -16.32 21.69
C GLY A 204 -5.43 -16.91 20.93
N THR A 205 -5.44 -16.91 19.60
CA THR A 205 -4.40 -17.51 18.74
C THR A 205 -3.95 -16.53 17.66
N ALA A 206 -2.85 -16.82 16.94
CA ALA A 206 -2.37 -15.95 15.87
C ALA A 206 -3.40 -15.87 14.72
N PRO A 207 -3.74 -14.68 14.22
CA PRO A 207 -4.57 -14.56 13.02
C PRO A 207 -3.84 -15.01 11.76
N PHE A 208 -4.55 -15.61 10.81
CA PHE A 208 -4.12 -15.74 9.42
C PHE A 208 -4.48 -14.47 8.66
N ILE A 209 -3.52 -13.89 7.93
CA ILE A 209 -3.73 -12.67 7.15
C ILE A 209 -3.58 -12.99 5.66
N LEU A 210 -4.59 -12.69 4.85
CA LEU A 210 -4.53 -12.83 3.39
C LEU A 210 -4.77 -11.47 2.73
N SER A 211 -3.79 -10.97 1.99
CA SER A 211 -3.98 -9.76 1.18
C SER A 211 -4.30 -10.12 -0.27
N VAL A 212 -5.30 -9.46 -0.86
CA VAL A 212 -5.80 -9.71 -2.22
C VAL A 212 -5.44 -8.53 -3.12
N HIS A 213 -4.70 -8.83 -4.18
CA HIS A 213 -4.18 -7.88 -5.17
C HIS A 213 -4.48 -8.37 -6.58
N SER A 214 -4.20 -7.51 -7.57
CA SER A 214 -4.28 -7.87 -8.99
C SER A 214 -3.15 -7.27 -9.80
N PHE A 215 -2.85 -7.87 -10.95
CA PHE A 215 -1.82 -7.35 -11.85
C PHE A 215 -2.26 -7.31 -13.31
N THR A 216 -1.72 -6.33 -14.06
CA THR A 216 -1.93 -6.23 -15.51
C THR A 216 -1.35 -7.44 -16.26
N PRO A 217 -2.05 -8.00 -17.27
CA PRO A 217 -1.59 -9.16 -18.01
C PRO A 217 -0.37 -8.90 -18.89
N VAL A 218 -0.14 -7.64 -19.26
CA VAL A 218 1.02 -7.20 -20.05
C VAL A 218 1.63 -5.99 -19.37
N MET A 219 2.95 -6.02 -19.18
CA MET A 219 3.72 -4.90 -18.64
C MET A 219 4.89 -4.64 -19.58
N GLN A 220 5.04 -3.40 -20.04
CA GLN A 220 6.13 -2.99 -20.94
C GLN A 220 6.28 -3.91 -22.17
N GLY A 221 5.15 -4.34 -22.75
CA GLY A 221 5.10 -5.23 -23.91
C GLY A 221 5.40 -6.70 -23.63
N ARG A 222 5.66 -7.09 -22.37
CA ARG A 222 5.88 -8.49 -21.97
C ARG A 222 4.60 -9.07 -21.36
N ALA A 223 4.13 -10.17 -21.94
CA ALA A 223 3.03 -10.95 -21.37
C ALA A 223 3.46 -11.62 -20.06
N ARG A 224 2.56 -11.63 -19.08
CA ARG A 224 2.71 -12.29 -17.79
C ARG A 224 1.83 -13.55 -17.79
N PRO A 225 2.41 -14.74 -17.96
CA PRO A 225 1.66 -15.96 -18.27
C PRO A 225 0.84 -16.49 -17.10
N TRP A 226 1.20 -16.11 -15.87
CA TRP A 226 0.50 -16.54 -14.66
C TRP A 226 -0.92 -16.01 -14.62
N HIS A 227 -1.84 -16.83 -14.16
CA HIS A 227 -3.23 -16.45 -13.91
C HIS A 227 -3.40 -15.96 -12.47
N ALA A 228 -2.60 -16.52 -11.55
CA ALA A 228 -2.41 -16.01 -10.21
C ALA A 228 -0.94 -16.12 -9.78
N GLY A 229 -0.52 -15.26 -8.88
CA GLY A 229 0.78 -15.28 -8.22
C GLY A 229 0.61 -15.26 -6.71
N VAL A 230 1.44 -15.99 -5.98
CA VAL A 230 1.48 -15.94 -4.52
C VAL A 230 2.79 -15.32 -4.08
N LEU A 231 2.69 -14.17 -3.43
CA LEU A 231 3.80 -13.35 -3.00
C LEU A 231 3.99 -13.56 -1.50
N TRP A 232 5.23 -13.81 -1.10
CA TRP A 232 5.57 -14.12 0.28
C TRP A 232 7.07 -13.91 0.54
N ASP A 233 7.43 -13.72 1.80
CA ASP A 233 8.82 -13.60 2.21
C ASP A 233 9.40 -14.94 2.68
N MET A 234 9.62 -15.14 3.99
CA MET A 234 10.24 -16.36 4.52
C MET A 234 9.23 -17.33 5.15
N ASP A 235 8.04 -16.85 5.51
CA ASP A 235 7.00 -17.68 6.13
C ASP A 235 6.16 -18.40 5.06
N HIS A 236 6.46 -19.68 4.87
CA HIS A 236 5.85 -20.51 3.83
C HIS A 236 4.50 -21.11 4.25
N ARG A 237 4.09 -20.98 5.52
CA ARG A 237 2.97 -21.77 6.09
C ARG A 237 1.67 -21.63 5.32
N ALA A 238 1.36 -20.42 4.86
CA ALA A 238 0.18 -20.16 4.03
C ALA A 238 0.52 -20.14 2.53
N ALA A 239 1.68 -19.62 2.16
CA ALA A 239 2.06 -19.42 0.76
C ALA A 239 2.20 -20.74 -0.02
N TRP A 240 2.93 -21.73 0.52
CA TRP A 240 3.12 -23.01 -0.20
C TRP A 240 1.81 -23.77 -0.38
N PRO A 241 0.96 -23.98 0.66
CA PRO A 241 -0.33 -24.62 0.45
C PRO A 241 -1.24 -23.86 -0.52
N LEU A 242 -1.21 -22.52 -0.52
CA LEU A 242 -1.99 -21.72 -1.47
C LEU A 242 -1.54 -21.96 -2.92
N ILE A 243 -0.22 -21.99 -3.17
CA ILE A 243 0.35 -22.31 -4.48
C ILE A 243 -0.05 -23.72 -4.91
N GLU A 244 0.16 -24.71 -4.03
CA GLU A 244 -0.13 -26.12 -4.29
C GLU A 244 -1.61 -26.34 -4.63
N MET A 245 -2.52 -25.81 -3.80
CA MET A 245 -3.97 -25.98 -3.99
C MET A 245 -4.51 -25.22 -5.20
N LEU A 246 -3.94 -24.06 -5.55
CA LEU A 246 -4.29 -23.39 -6.80
C LEU A 246 -3.81 -24.20 -8.02
N ALA A 247 -2.63 -24.80 -7.93
CA ALA A 247 -2.04 -25.59 -9.02
C ALA A 247 -2.75 -26.93 -9.27
N GLU A 248 -3.66 -27.37 -8.40
CA GLU A 248 -4.54 -28.51 -8.67
C GLU A 248 -5.47 -28.24 -9.87
N ASP A 249 -5.83 -26.98 -10.13
CA ASP A 249 -6.50 -26.57 -11.37
C ASP A 249 -5.47 -26.45 -12.49
N THR A 250 -5.30 -27.53 -13.25
CA THR A 250 -4.39 -27.58 -14.42
C THR A 250 -4.73 -26.57 -15.54
N GLY A 251 -5.89 -25.90 -15.46
CA GLY A 251 -6.29 -24.84 -16.37
C GLY A 251 -5.67 -23.48 -16.04
N ILE A 252 -5.04 -23.32 -14.87
CA ILE A 252 -4.36 -22.07 -14.49
C ILE A 252 -2.85 -22.27 -14.30
N VAL A 253 -2.13 -21.16 -14.38
CA VAL A 253 -0.67 -21.11 -14.20
C VAL A 253 -0.45 -20.27 -12.95
N VAL A 254 0.18 -20.86 -11.94
CA VAL A 254 0.40 -20.22 -10.65
C VAL A 254 1.87 -19.81 -10.54
N GLY A 255 2.11 -18.56 -10.17
CA GLY A 255 3.43 -18.02 -9.93
C GLY A 255 3.82 -18.09 -8.45
N ASP A 256 5.06 -18.43 -8.16
CA ASP A 256 5.68 -18.30 -6.84
C ASP A 256 6.55 -17.04 -6.87
N ASN A 257 6.16 -16.01 -6.12
CA ASN A 257 6.79 -14.68 -6.17
C ASN A 257 6.89 -14.13 -7.62
N GLU A 258 5.78 -14.26 -8.35
CA GLU A 258 5.60 -13.70 -9.69
C GLU A 258 4.24 -12.97 -9.75
N PRO A 259 4.11 -11.86 -10.48
CA PRO A 259 5.16 -11.19 -11.27
C PRO A 259 6.09 -10.30 -10.43
N TYR A 260 5.95 -10.32 -9.10
CA TYR A 260 6.73 -9.51 -8.17
C TYR A 260 7.25 -10.39 -7.01
N ASP A 261 8.35 -9.99 -6.42
CA ASP A 261 8.84 -10.57 -5.16
C ASP A 261 8.01 -10.04 -3.97
N GLY A 262 7.58 -10.92 -3.07
CA GLY A 262 6.84 -10.58 -1.85
C GLY A 262 7.71 -10.13 -0.66
N ALA A 263 9.03 -10.10 -0.76
CA ALA A 263 9.91 -9.57 0.27
C ALA A 263 10.08 -8.04 0.13
N LEU A 264 9.20 -7.26 0.77
CA LEU A 264 9.23 -5.80 0.75
C LEU A 264 9.21 -5.22 2.17
N ARG A 265 10.25 -4.45 2.52
CA ARG A 265 10.35 -3.87 3.87
C ARG A 265 9.25 -2.83 4.09
N GLY A 266 8.55 -2.96 5.20
CA GLY A 266 7.57 -1.98 5.65
C GLY A 266 6.23 -2.00 4.90
N ASP A 267 6.05 -2.91 3.94
CA ASP A 267 4.76 -3.13 3.28
C ASP A 267 3.72 -3.70 4.26
N THR A 268 2.48 -3.90 3.80
CA THR A 268 1.38 -4.33 4.68
C THR A 268 1.68 -5.67 5.33
N MET A 269 2.20 -6.64 4.58
CA MET A 269 2.53 -7.97 5.12
C MET A 269 3.68 -7.92 6.11
N PHE A 270 4.74 -7.15 5.81
CA PHE A 270 5.85 -6.94 6.72
C PHE A 270 5.37 -6.38 8.05
N ARG A 271 4.62 -5.27 8.00
CA ARG A 271 4.17 -4.53 9.18
C ARG A 271 3.23 -5.35 10.05
N HIS A 272 2.26 -6.02 9.44
CA HIS A 272 1.14 -6.61 10.17
C HIS A 272 1.28 -8.11 10.43
N ALA A 273 2.02 -8.83 9.58
CA ALA A 273 2.22 -10.26 9.72
C ALA A 273 3.64 -10.64 10.11
N ILE A 274 4.65 -10.25 9.32
CA ILE A 274 6.04 -10.73 9.49
C ILE A 274 6.60 -10.31 10.85
N VAL A 275 6.49 -9.02 11.21
CA VAL A 275 6.98 -8.51 12.51
C VAL A 275 6.36 -9.27 13.69
N ASN A 276 5.11 -9.73 13.55
CA ASN A 276 4.38 -10.43 14.61
C ASN A 276 4.49 -11.96 14.53
N GLY A 277 5.13 -12.52 13.50
CA GLY A 277 5.22 -13.97 13.29
C GLY A 277 3.88 -14.63 12.94
N PHE A 278 2.97 -13.89 12.31
CA PHE A 278 1.67 -14.40 11.88
C PHE A 278 1.75 -15.00 10.48
N ALA A 279 1.02 -16.10 10.28
CA ALA A 279 0.94 -16.73 8.96
C ALA A 279 0.26 -15.76 7.98
N HIS A 280 0.81 -15.65 6.77
CA HIS A 280 0.31 -14.72 5.77
C HIS A 280 0.61 -15.18 4.35
N ALA A 281 -0.18 -14.63 3.42
CA ALA A 281 0.10 -14.68 2.00
C ALA A 281 -0.49 -13.45 1.32
N LEU A 282 0.10 -13.04 0.20
CA LEU A 282 -0.49 -12.07 -0.71
C LEU A 282 -0.81 -12.80 -2.03
N ILE A 283 -2.06 -12.76 -2.46
CA ILE A 283 -2.51 -13.34 -3.73
C ILE A 283 -2.65 -12.23 -4.77
N GLU A 284 -1.98 -12.42 -5.90
CA GLU A 284 -2.06 -11.57 -7.09
C GLU A 284 -2.90 -12.28 -8.14
N ILE A 285 -4.00 -11.68 -8.59
CA ILE A 285 -4.85 -12.27 -9.65
C ILE A 285 -4.69 -11.46 -10.93
N ARG A 286 -4.49 -12.12 -12.07
CA ARG A 286 -4.35 -11.38 -13.33
C ARG A 286 -5.66 -10.68 -13.67
N GLN A 287 -5.62 -9.36 -13.82
CA GLN A 287 -6.82 -8.51 -13.80
C GLN A 287 -7.82 -8.81 -14.94
N ASP A 288 -7.38 -9.36 -16.08
CA ASP A 288 -8.28 -9.76 -17.17
C ASP A 288 -9.26 -10.87 -16.74
N LEU A 289 -8.92 -11.62 -15.69
CA LEU A 289 -9.74 -12.69 -15.15
C LEU A 289 -10.75 -12.23 -14.10
N ILE A 290 -10.65 -10.98 -13.65
CA ILE A 290 -11.48 -10.36 -12.60
C ILE A 290 -11.93 -8.95 -12.97
N GLY A 291 -11.94 -8.62 -14.26
CA GLY A 291 -12.41 -7.32 -14.76
C GLY A 291 -13.93 -7.15 -14.72
N ASP A 292 -14.69 -8.23 -14.49
CA ASP A 292 -16.15 -8.22 -14.42
C ASP A 292 -16.71 -9.04 -13.25
N GLU A 293 -18.04 -8.97 -13.08
CA GLU A 293 -18.78 -9.65 -12.01
C GLU A 293 -18.65 -11.18 -12.09
N ALA A 294 -18.59 -11.75 -13.29
CA ALA A 294 -18.47 -13.19 -13.48
C ALA A 294 -17.08 -13.69 -13.08
N GLY A 295 -16.02 -12.99 -13.50
CA GLY A 295 -14.63 -13.29 -13.17
C GLY A 295 -14.35 -13.15 -11.68
N THR A 296 -14.78 -12.05 -11.07
CA THR A 296 -14.62 -11.84 -9.61
C THR A 296 -15.36 -12.91 -8.80
N SER A 297 -16.56 -13.30 -9.20
CA SER A 297 -17.32 -14.39 -8.58
C SER A 297 -16.63 -15.75 -8.76
N ALA A 298 -16.12 -16.04 -9.96
CA ALA A 298 -15.39 -17.29 -10.22
C ALA A 298 -14.13 -17.40 -9.35
N TRP A 299 -13.36 -16.33 -9.24
CA TRP A 299 -12.14 -16.30 -8.42
C TRP A 299 -12.43 -16.35 -6.92
N ALA A 300 -13.44 -15.64 -6.42
CA ALA A 300 -13.83 -15.74 -5.03
C ALA A 300 -14.29 -17.16 -4.65
N ASN A 301 -15.08 -17.82 -5.52
CA ASN A 301 -15.50 -19.20 -5.32
C ASN A 301 -14.35 -20.21 -5.43
N ARG A 302 -13.34 -19.93 -6.27
CA ARG A 302 -12.11 -20.74 -6.35
C ARG A 302 -11.29 -20.62 -5.06
N LEU A 303 -11.08 -19.40 -4.57
CA LEU A 303 -10.25 -19.14 -3.40
C LEU A 303 -10.89 -19.59 -2.09
N ALA A 304 -12.22 -19.47 -1.95
CA ALA A 304 -12.93 -19.76 -0.71
C ALA A 304 -12.59 -21.12 -0.07
N PRO A 305 -12.72 -22.27 -0.78
CA PRO A 305 -12.38 -23.57 -0.19
C PRO A 305 -10.88 -23.72 0.12
N ILE A 306 -10.00 -23.09 -0.68
CA ILE A 306 -8.55 -23.15 -0.48
C ILE A 306 -8.17 -22.40 0.80
N VAL A 307 -8.63 -21.15 0.94
CA VAL A 307 -8.34 -20.31 2.10
C VAL A 307 -8.91 -20.92 3.38
N ASP A 308 -10.12 -21.48 3.33
CA ASP A 308 -10.75 -22.17 4.46
C ASP A 308 -9.99 -23.47 4.84
N ALA A 309 -9.47 -24.21 3.87
CA ALA A 309 -8.62 -25.38 4.13
C ALA A 309 -7.28 -25.00 4.79
N ILE A 310 -6.62 -23.95 4.29
CA ILE A 310 -5.39 -23.42 4.88
C ILE A 310 -5.65 -22.94 6.30
N ASN A 311 -6.70 -22.15 6.52
CA ASN A 311 -7.05 -21.60 7.82
C ASN A 311 -7.27 -22.70 8.88
N ARG A 312 -7.70 -23.91 8.51
CA ARG A 312 -7.87 -25.03 9.46
C ARG A 312 -6.57 -25.74 9.85
N ARG A 313 -5.44 -25.44 9.21
CA ARG A 313 -4.18 -26.09 9.52
C ARG A 313 -3.67 -25.65 10.89
N ALA A 314 -3.13 -26.60 11.66
CA ALA A 314 -2.70 -26.36 13.03
C ALA A 314 -1.57 -25.31 13.15
N ASP A 315 -0.68 -25.25 12.16
CA ASP A 315 0.48 -24.35 12.16
C ASP A 315 0.16 -22.90 11.81
N ILE A 316 -1.01 -22.63 11.22
CA ILE A 316 -1.41 -21.30 10.74
C ILE A 316 -1.71 -20.34 11.89
N HIS A 317 -2.25 -20.86 13.01
CA HIS A 317 -2.65 -20.05 14.16
C HIS A 317 -1.60 -19.98 15.28
N GLU A 318 -0.36 -20.37 14.98
CA GLU A 318 0.78 -20.25 15.89
C GLU A 318 1.61 -19.00 15.59
N VAL A 319 2.16 -18.36 16.62
CA VAL A 319 3.18 -17.31 16.44
C VAL A 319 4.52 -17.97 16.17
N ARG A 320 5.11 -17.72 14.99
CA ARG A 320 6.42 -18.26 14.60
C ARG A 320 7.20 -17.21 13.80
N GLN A 321 8.43 -16.93 14.22
CA GLN A 321 9.29 -15.93 13.59
C GLN A 321 10.21 -16.60 12.55
N PHE A 322 10.01 -16.26 11.27
CA PHE A 322 10.84 -16.73 10.16
C PHE A 322 11.88 -15.69 9.70
N GLY A 323 11.78 -14.45 10.18
CA GLY A 323 12.60 -13.33 9.71
C GLY A 323 12.09 -12.75 8.39
N SER A 324 12.93 -11.91 7.76
CA SER A 324 12.67 -11.33 6.45
C SER A 324 13.91 -11.35 5.58
N ARG A 325 13.75 -11.55 4.27
CA ARG A 325 14.83 -11.36 3.29
C ARG A 325 15.27 -9.90 3.17
N THR A 326 14.52 -8.96 3.74
CA THR A 326 14.79 -7.52 3.73
C THR A 326 15.62 -7.03 4.92
N GLY A 327 16.21 -7.95 5.67
CA GLY A 327 17.08 -7.69 6.82
C GLY A 327 16.42 -7.94 8.18
N PRO A 328 17.04 -7.47 9.27
CA PRO A 328 16.52 -7.69 10.63
C PRO A 328 15.13 -7.10 10.85
N LEU A 329 14.29 -7.80 11.64
CA LEU A 329 12.98 -7.32 12.06
C LEU A 329 13.11 -6.17 13.08
#